data_AF-A0A822FE10-F1
#
_entry.id   AF-A0A822FE10-F1
#
_cell.length_a   1.000
_cell.length_b   1.000
_cell.length_c   1.000
_cell.angle_alpha   90.00
_cell.angle_beta   90.00
_cell.angle_gamma   90.00
#
_symmetry.space_group_name_H-M   'P 1'
#
loop_
_entity.id
_entity.type
_entity.pdbx_description
1 polymer ?
#
loop_
_entity_poly.entity_id
_entity_poly.type
_entity_poly.pdbx_seq_one_letter_code
_entity_poly.pdbx_strand_id
1 'polypeptide(L)'
;KALLFRNSFSDHYTVDTDFTGIDVVEKDLQFVFKARHDIQTRAQDALENGLNHLNPAQIGTALQVFYNLGTLYDRIQSIEKRLLENFQTQISDYLDLKQLSKSRDPSNPG
;
A
#
# COMPACT_ATOMS: atom_id res chain seq x y z
N LYS A 1 1.68 -23.32 -8.49
CA LYS A 1 2.58 -23.36 -9.68
C LYS A 1 2.25 -22.29 -10.73
N ALA A 2 0.99 -21.93 -10.98
CA ALA A 2 0.62 -20.86 -11.94
C ALA A 2 1.01 -19.42 -11.49
N LEU A 3 1.14 -19.17 -10.19
CA LEU A 3 1.49 -17.84 -9.66
C LEU A 3 2.99 -17.49 -9.79
N LEU A 4 3.86 -18.50 -9.77
CA LEU A 4 5.30 -18.31 -9.99
C LEU A 4 5.64 -18.03 -11.45
N PHE A 5 4.79 -18.46 -12.39
CA PHE A 5 4.99 -18.22 -13.83
C PHE A 5 4.64 -16.79 -14.28
N ARG A 6 3.76 -16.10 -13.55
CA ARG A 6 3.29 -14.76 -13.95
C ARG A 6 4.21 -13.63 -13.50
N ASN A 7 4.82 -13.75 -12.32
CA ASN A 7 5.74 -12.73 -11.80
C ASN A 7 7.11 -12.78 -12.49
N SER A 8 7.57 -13.95 -12.94
CA SER A 8 8.86 -14.07 -13.65
C SER A 8 8.81 -13.71 -15.13
N PHE A 9 7.64 -13.64 -15.77
CA PHE A 9 7.57 -13.23 -17.18
C PHE A 9 7.67 -11.72 -17.32
N SER A 10 6.93 -10.92 -16.55
CA SER A 10 6.89 -9.46 -16.76
C SER A 10 8.15 -8.71 -16.32
N ASP A 11 8.88 -9.22 -15.32
CA ASP A 11 10.09 -8.56 -14.82
C ASP A 11 11.37 -9.07 -15.49
N HIS A 12 11.33 -10.21 -16.19
CA HIS A 12 12.53 -10.77 -16.85
C HIS A 12 12.78 -10.18 -18.25
N TYR A 13 11.74 -9.82 -19.01
CA TYR A 13 11.92 -9.14 -20.30
C TYR A 13 12.34 -7.67 -20.20
N THR A 14 12.18 -7.05 -19.04
CA THR A 14 12.62 -5.65 -18.82
C THR A 14 14.03 -5.54 -18.26
N VAL A 15 14.59 -6.63 -17.71
CA VAL A 15 15.93 -6.66 -17.11
C VAL A 15 16.99 -7.26 -18.05
N ASP A 16 16.63 -8.22 -18.91
CA ASP A 16 17.60 -8.96 -19.73
C ASP A 16 17.56 -8.63 -21.24
N THR A 17 16.84 -7.59 -21.66
CA THR A 17 16.87 -7.16 -23.06
C THR A 17 17.05 -5.65 -23.14
N ASP A 18 18.30 -5.27 -23.35
CA ASP A 18 18.69 -3.89 -23.59
C ASP A 18 18.11 -3.46 -24.95
N PHE A 19 16.97 -2.76 -24.91
CA PHE A 19 16.33 -2.18 -26.10
C PHE A 19 16.85 -0.78 -26.43
N THR A 20 17.94 -0.34 -25.78
CA THR A 20 18.59 0.92 -26.12
C THR A 20 18.99 0.93 -27.60
N GLY A 21 18.44 1.89 -28.35
CA GLY A 21 18.69 2.03 -29.80
C GLY A 21 17.54 1.62 -30.72
N ILE A 22 16.39 1.14 -30.19
CA ILE A 22 15.15 0.98 -30.97
C ILE A 22 14.11 1.98 -30.45
N ASP A 23 14.09 3.18 -31.04
CA ASP A 23 13.25 4.33 -30.64
C ASP A 23 11.76 4.01 -30.38
N VAL A 24 11.21 3.03 -31.12
CA VAL A 24 9.80 2.62 -30.98
C VAL A 24 9.59 1.78 -29.73
N VAL A 25 10.52 0.86 -29.42
CA VAL A 25 10.42 -0.03 -28.26
C VAL A 25 10.64 0.74 -26.97
N GLU A 26 11.55 1.72 -26.97
CA GLU A 26 11.77 2.58 -25.80
C GLU A 26 10.52 3.41 -25.44
N LYS A 27 9.85 4.00 -26.44
CA LYS A 27 8.61 4.74 -26.24
C LYS A 27 7.46 3.86 -25.74
N ASP A 28 7.32 2.66 -26.29
CA ASP A 28 6.29 1.70 -25.86
C ASP A 28 6.56 1.21 -24.43
N LEU A 29 7.82 0.94 -24.07
CA LEU A 29 8.19 0.59 -22.70
C LEU A 29 7.90 1.72 -21.71
N GLN A 30 8.28 2.97 -22.04
CA GLN A 30 7.96 4.13 -21.21
C GLN A 30 6.45 4.29 -21.01
N PHE A 31 5.66 4.09 -22.07
CA PHE A 31 4.20 4.10 -21.98
C PHE A 31 3.67 3.00 -21.06
N VAL A 32 4.18 1.78 -21.18
CA VAL A 32 3.79 0.64 -20.32
C VAL A 32 4.14 0.90 -18.85
N PHE A 33 5.33 1.43 -18.56
CA PHE A 33 5.72 1.80 -17.20
C PHE A 33 4.82 2.89 -16.62
N LYS A 34 4.52 3.93 -17.41
CA LYS A 34 3.62 5.00 -17.00
C LYS A 34 2.20 4.48 -16.76
N ALA A 35 1.68 3.67 -17.66
CA ALA A 35 0.36 3.07 -17.52
C ALA A 35 0.28 2.17 -16.27
N ARG A 36 1.32 1.36 -16.00
CA ARG A 36 1.42 0.56 -14.79
C ARG A 36 1.39 1.44 -13.53
N HIS A 37 2.18 2.51 -13.51
CA HIS A 37 2.21 3.46 -12.41
C HIS A 37 0.84 4.13 -12.19
N ASP A 38 0.22 4.63 -13.25
CA ASP A 38 -1.09 5.29 -13.19
C ASP A 38 -2.18 4.34 -12.66
N ILE A 39 -2.17 3.07 -13.09
CA ILE A 39 -3.10 2.05 -12.58
C ILE A 39 -2.86 1.76 -11.10
N GLN A 40 -1.59 1.67 -10.66
CA GLN A 40 -1.26 1.47 -9.25
C GLN A 40 -1.75 2.64 -8.38
N THR A 41 -1.52 3.88 -8.82
CA THR A 41 -1.97 5.08 -8.11
C THR A 41 -3.49 5.11 -7.99
N ARG A 42 -4.22 4.83 -9.07
CA ARG A 42 -5.70 4.78 -9.02
C ARG A 42 -6.23 3.66 -8.12
N ALA A 43 -5.62 2.48 -8.16
CA ALA A 43 -6.00 1.39 -7.26
C ALA A 43 -5.74 1.76 -5.80
N GLN A 44 -4.67 2.52 -5.55
CA GLN A 44 -4.35 3.00 -4.23
C GLN A 44 -5.37 4.01 -3.71
N ASP A 45 -5.72 5.01 -4.51
CA ASP A 45 -6.75 5.99 -4.15
C ASP A 45 -8.11 5.30 -3.92
N ALA A 46 -8.45 4.33 -4.76
CA ALA A 46 -9.67 3.53 -4.61
C ALA A 46 -9.68 2.71 -3.31
N LEU A 47 -8.53 2.14 -2.92
CA LEU A 47 -8.40 1.40 -1.68
C LEU A 47 -8.58 2.32 -0.46
N GLU A 48 -7.91 3.48 -0.44
CA GLU A 48 -7.98 4.41 0.69
C GLU A 48 -9.38 4.98 0.85
N ASN A 49 -10.00 5.40 -0.26
CA ASN A 49 -11.40 5.84 -0.24
C ASN A 49 -12.33 4.72 0.20
N GLY A 50 -12.10 3.49 -0.27
CA GLY A 50 -12.86 2.31 0.13
C GLY A 50 -12.76 2.01 1.62
N LEU A 51 -11.56 2.12 2.20
CA LEU A 51 -11.34 1.94 3.65
C LEU A 51 -11.98 3.06 4.48
N ASN A 52 -11.86 4.31 4.04
CA ASN A 52 -12.43 5.46 4.74
C ASN A 52 -13.97 5.45 4.78
N HIS A 53 -14.60 4.96 3.71
CA HIS A 53 -16.07 4.91 3.59
C HIS A 53 -16.65 3.51 3.81
N LEU A 54 -15.83 2.54 4.23
CA LEU A 54 -16.22 1.15 4.42
C LEU A 54 -16.93 0.55 3.19
N ASN A 55 -16.46 0.88 1.98
CA ASN A 55 -17.05 0.40 0.74
C ASN A 55 -16.36 -0.88 0.25
N PRO A 56 -16.94 -2.07 0.48
CA PRO A 56 -16.30 -3.35 0.14
C PRO A 56 -16.12 -3.56 -1.37
N ALA A 57 -16.96 -2.95 -2.21
CA ALA A 57 -16.83 -3.07 -3.67
C ALA A 57 -15.58 -2.33 -4.18
N GLN A 58 -15.31 -1.14 -3.64
CA GLN A 58 -14.09 -0.37 -3.96
C GLN A 58 -12.84 -1.06 -3.44
N ILE A 59 -12.89 -1.56 -2.20
CA ILE A 59 -11.79 -2.34 -1.61
C ILE A 59 -11.52 -3.58 -2.47
N GLY A 60 -12.54 -4.38 -2.78
CA GLY A 60 -12.40 -5.59 -3.59
C GLY A 60 -11.83 -5.30 -4.98
N THR A 61 -12.27 -4.23 -5.62
CA THR A 61 -11.74 -3.80 -6.94
C THR A 61 -10.27 -3.43 -6.85
N ALA A 62 -9.88 -2.61 -5.87
CA ALA A 62 -8.48 -2.22 -5.69
C ALA A 62 -7.57 -3.42 -5.39
N LEU A 63 -8.00 -4.33 -4.51
CA LEU A 63 -7.26 -5.56 -4.20
C LEU A 63 -7.11 -6.45 -5.44
N GLN A 64 -8.14 -6.57 -6.28
CA GLN A 64 -8.06 -7.33 -7.52
C GLN A 64 -7.05 -6.72 -8.51
N VAL A 65 -6.97 -5.39 -8.59
CA VAL A 65 -5.96 -4.70 -9.41
C VAL A 65 -4.56 -4.99 -8.87
N PHE A 66 -4.33 -4.88 -7.55
CA PHE A 66 -3.03 -5.22 -6.97
C PHE A 66 -2.65 -6.69 -7.18
N TYR A 67 -3.60 -7.61 -7.13
CA TYR A 67 -3.37 -9.01 -7.45
C TYR A 67 -2.93 -9.20 -8.90
N ASN A 68 -3.61 -8.52 -9.83
CA ASN A 68 -3.28 -8.59 -11.25
C ASN A 68 -1.90 -7.99 -11.56
N LEU A 69 -1.46 -7.01 -10.78
CA LEU A 69 -0.14 -6.38 -10.89
C LEU A 69 0.97 -7.11 -10.12
N GLY A 70 0.65 -8.19 -9.41
CA GLY A 70 1.61 -8.95 -8.61
C GLY A 70 2.04 -8.26 -7.30
N THR A 71 1.42 -7.15 -6.91
CA THR A 71 1.81 -6.33 -5.75
C THR A 71 0.88 -6.46 -4.55
N LEU A 72 -0.08 -7.40 -4.57
CA LEU A 72 -1.07 -7.56 -3.50
C LEU A 72 -0.44 -7.87 -2.14
N TYR A 73 0.54 -8.76 -2.09
CA TYR A 73 1.15 -9.21 -0.84
C TYR A 73 1.84 -8.05 -0.10
N ASP A 74 2.71 -7.32 -0.80
CA ASP A 74 3.40 -6.15 -0.26
C ASP A 74 2.40 -5.08 0.21
N ARG A 75 1.30 -4.93 -0.53
CA ARG A 75 0.22 -4.00 -0.19
C ARG A 75 -0.47 -4.38 1.12
N ILE A 76 -0.85 -5.65 1.28
CA ILE A 76 -1.51 -6.14 2.49
C ILE A 76 -0.58 -5.98 3.69
N GLN A 77 0.69 -6.35 3.56
CA GLN A 77 1.70 -6.18 4.61
C GLN A 77 1.85 -4.72 5.03
N SER A 78 1.87 -3.78 4.07
CA SER A 78 1.93 -2.35 4.35
C SER A 78 0.70 -1.84 5.12
N ILE A 79 -0.50 -2.32 4.76
CA ILE A 79 -1.75 -1.95 5.46
C ILE A 79 -1.76 -2.51 6.88
N GLU A 80 -1.37 -3.77 7.05
CA GLU A 80 -1.27 -4.45 8.35
C GLU A 80 -0.32 -3.69 9.29
N LYS A 81 0.87 -3.35 8.80
CA LYS A 81 1.84 -2.55 9.55
C LYS A 81 1.29 -1.18 9.94
N ARG A 82 0.70 -0.44 9.00
CA ARG A 82 0.11 0.89 9.24
C ARG A 82 -1.01 0.83 10.29
N LEU A 83 -1.82 -0.23 10.25
CA LEU A 83 -2.89 -0.44 11.22
C LEU A 83 -2.30 -0.68 12.63
N LEU A 84 -1.28 -1.53 12.74
CA LEU A 84 -0.60 -1.82 14.00
C LEU A 84 0.06 -0.57 14.61
N GLU A 85 0.75 0.22 13.79
CA GLU A 85 1.39 1.48 14.20
C GLU A 85 0.36 2.50 14.71
N ASN A 86 -0.76 2.64 14.00
CA ASN A 86 -1.87 3.50 14.43
C ASN A 86 -2.45 3.05 15.78
N PHE A 87 -2.65 1.74 15.98
CA PHE A 87 -3.14 1.23 17.26
C PHE A 87 -2.14 1.46 18.41
N GLN A 88 -0.85 1.21 18.19
CA GLN A 88 0.18 1.47 19.20
C GLN A 88 0.25 2.94 19.60
N THR A 89 0.12 3.84 18.63
CA THR A 89 0.10 5.29 18.87
C THR A 89 -1.12 5.69 19.70
N GLN A 90 -2.33 5.26 19.29
CA GLN A 90 -3.56 5.56 20.03
C GLN A 90 -3.56 5.02 21.46
N ILE A 91 -3.02 3.83 21.69
CA ILE A 91 -2.90 3.25 23.03
C ILE A 91 -1.92 4.07 23.88
N SER A 92 -0.77 4.46 23.31
CA SER A 92 0.23 5.27 24.02
C SER A 92 -0.34 6.63 24.40
N ASP A 93 -0.99 7.32 23.47
CA ASP A 93 -1.64 8.62 23.71
C ASP A 93 -2.72 8.52 24.81
N TYR A 94 -3.55 7.48 24.77
CA TYR A 94 -4.60 7.28 25.76
C TYR A 94 -4.05 6.93 27.15
N LEU A 95 -2.95 6.18 27.22
CA LEU A 95 -2.25 5.89 28.46
C LEU A 95 -1.59 7.14 29.03
N ASP A 96 -0.94 7.96 28.19
CA ASP A 96 -0.32 9.22 28.62
C ASP A 96 -1.36 10.23 29.14
N LEU A 97 -2.50 10.37 28.46
CA LEU A 97 -3.62 11.20 28.94
C LEU A 97 -4.17 10.71 30.30
N LYS A 98 -4.19 9.39 30.53
CA LYS A 98 -4.54 8.80 31.83
C LYS A 98 -3.47 9.02 32.91
N GLN A 99 -2.20 9.06 32.55
CA GLN A 99 -1.12 9.40 33.50
C GLN A 99 -1.12 10.88 33.86
N LEU A 100 -1.38 11.76 32.89
CA LEU A 100 -1.49 13.20 33.10
C LEU A 100 -2.73 13.57 33.94
N SER A 101 -3.86 12.86 33.75
CA SER A 101 -5.06 13.09 34.56
C SER A 101 -4.94 12.58 35.99
N LYS A 102 -4.14 11.54 36.26
CA LYS A 102 -3.86 11.06 37.63
C LYS A 102 -2.86 11.94 38.41
N SER A 103 -1.98 12.65 37.72
CA SER A 103 -1.03 13.59 38.34
C SER A 103 -1.64 14.97 38.62
N ARG A 104 -2.87 15.22 38.16
CA ARG A 104 -3.64 16.44 38.43
C ARG A 104 -4.73 16.20 39.48
N ASP A 105 -4.37 15.58 40.59
CA ASP A 105 -5.12 15.69 41.84
C ASP A 105 -4.37 16.64 42.79
N PRO A 106 -4.83 17.90 42.94
CA PRO A 106 -4.23 18.87 43.87
C PRO A 106 -4.63 18.64 45.35
N SER A 107 -5.23 17.49 45.71
CA SER A 107 -5.71 17.24 47.08
C SER A 107 -4.75 16.47 48.00
N ASN A 108 -3.49 16.26 47.63
CA ASN A 108 -2.48 15.72 48.55
C ASN A 108 -1.54 16.82 49.08
N PRO A 109 -1.69 17.28 50.34
CA PRO A 109 -0.68 18.08 51.02
C PRO A 109 0.35 17.13 51.64
N GLY A 110 1.50 16.99 50.98
CA GLY A 110 2.74 16.48 51.57
C GLY A 110 3.68 17.63 51.86
#